data_AF-A0A544W866-F1
#
_entry.id   AF-A0A544W866-F1
#
_cell.length_a   1.000
_cell.length_b   1.000
_cell.length_c   1.000
_cell.angle_alpha   90.00
_cell.angle_beta   90.00
_cell.angle_gamma   90.00
#
_symmetry.space_group_name_H-M   'P 1'
#
loop_
_entity.id
_entity.type
_entity.pdbx_description
1 polymer ?
#
loop_
_entity_poly.entity_id
_entity_poly.type
_entity_poly.pdbx_seq_one_letter_code
_entity_poly.pdbx_strand_id
1 'polypeptide(L)'
;MLSFEWGDIQKLAKIVTNVVNPLTGERTLKLVPYENSIQPVPLNFEPPLIEHAVGEKHGFRHHWELLTYAFSLPDPAAFPVLPELTADDRRVLKRYSQMCRQLAGYSALNEESGMYFSHKHGGEPEITLKFPSPEAFGGTSVAFRQLHSGEDSASFDRAKGRLMKAVKLLPAAEQDKATKLVAQWAKARGALINRMLQTIVCEMVAPPVPPDREVPPFSYANINPQKLILTFNYGDTIHFSEDEEANLSTLLETEQNACYYKHSVLSAITNLSHLYFGFALLAEAAMGPSV
;
A
#
# COMPACT_ATOMS: atom_id res chain seq x y z
N MET A 1 -11.23 -9.48 35.13
CA MET A 1 -10.44 -8.57 34.28
C MET A 1 -9.63 -9.46 33.36
N LEU A 2 -10.02 -9.58 32.09
CA LEU A 2 -9.25 -10.28 31.06
C LEU A 2 -8.34 -9.22 30.44
N SER A 3 -7.06 -9.17 30.82
CA SER A 3 -6.08 -8.44 30.03
C SER A 3 -5.70 -9.33 28.86
N PHE A 4 -5.98 -8.89 27.64
CA PHE A 4 -5.40 -9.49 26.45
C PHE A 4 -4.03 -8.85 26.28
N GLU A 5 -2.96 -9.60 26.53
CA GLU A 5 -1.64 -9.19 26.07
C GLU A 5 -1.67 -9.25 24.53
N TRP A 6 -1.74 -8.09 23.90
CA TRP A 6 -1.64 -7.98 22.46
C TRP A 6 -0.17 -8.19 22.09
N GLY A 7 0.17 -9.39 21.63
CA GLY A 7 1.53 -9.71 21.17
C GLY A 7 1.97 -8.88 19.95
N ASP A 8 3.17 -9.13 19.44
CA ASP A 8 3.79 -8.38 18.33
C ASP A 8 2.97 -8.41 17.02
N ILE A 9 2.13 -9.43 16.85
CA ILE A 9 1.27 -9.61 15.69
C ILE A 9 -0.10 -8.96 15.95
N GLN A 10 -0.37 -7.85 15.27
CA GLN A 10 -1.65 -7.16 15.34
C GLN A 10 -2.43 -7.40 14.05
N LYS A 11 -3.34 -8.37 14.06
CA LYS A 11 -4.27 -8.63 12.95
C LYS A 11 -5.69 -8.79 13.46
N LEU A 12 -6.62 -8.06 12.86
CA LEU A 12 -8.03 -8.18 13.14
C LEU A 12 -8.71 -8.94 11.99
N ALA A 13 -9.58 -9.89 12.34
CA ALA A 13 -10.34 -10.67 11.38
C ALA A 13 -11.84 -10.65 11.71
N LYS A 14 -12.67 -10.66 10.67
CA LYS A 14 -14.13 -10.76 10.78
C LYS A 14 -14.58 -12.17 10.43
N ILE A 15 -15.38 -12.78 11.29
CA ILE A 15 -16.06 -14.04 10.99
C ILE A 15 -17.19 -13.74 9.98
N VAL A 16 -17.12 -14.36 8.80
CA VAL A 16 -18.13 -14.22 7.73
C VAL A 16 -18.98 -15.47 7.56
N THR A 17 -18.55 -16.60 8.11
CA THR A 17 -19.33 -17.84 8.12
C THR A 17 -19.02 -18.64 9.38
N ASN A 18 -20.05 -19.24 9.98
CA ASN A 18 -19.94 -20.11 11.15
C ASN A 18 -20.88 -21.30 10.94
N VAL A 19 -20.30 -22.45 10.58
CA VAL A 19 -21.04 -23.71 10.38
C VAL A 19 -20.75 -24.62 11.57
N VAL A 20 -21.80 -25.18 12.16
CA VAL A 20 -21.67 -26.16 13.25
C VAL A 20 -22.23 -27.49 12.76
N ASN A 21 -21.41 -28.54 12.83
CA ASN A 21 -21.87 -29.90 12.59
C ASN A 21 -22.66 -30.37 13.83
N PRO A 22 -23.97 -30.65 13.71
CA PRO A 22 -24.82 -30.99 14.86
C PRO A 22 -24.52 -32.38 15.44
N LEU A 23 -23.87 -33.27 14.68
CA LEU A 23 -23.55 -34.64 15.11
C LEU A 23 -22.22 -34.71 15.87
N THR A 24 -21.23 -33.91 15.46
CA THR A 24 -19.89 -33.93 16.06
C THR A 24 -19.62 -32.73 16.98
N GLY A 25 -20.44 -31.68 16.91
CA GLY A 25 -20.19 -30.40 17.57
C GLY A 25 -19.07 -29.58 16.91
N GLU A 26 -18.49 -30.06 15.80
CA GLU A 26 -17.39 -29.40 15.11
C GLU A 26 -17.84 -28.06 14.52
N ARG A 27 -17.00 -27.03 14.69
CA ARG A 27 -17.28 -25.67 14.22
C ARG A 27 -16.28 -25.26 13.15
N THR A 28 -16.77 -24.92 11.96
CA THR A 28 -15.98 -24.34 10.87
C THR A 28 -16.25 -22.84 10.78
N LEU A 29 -15.20 -22.04 10.97
CA LEU A 29 -15.25 -20.60 10.84
C LEU A 29 -14.58 -20.17 9.53
N LYS A 30 -15.26 -19.33 8.74
CA LYS A 30 -14.61 -18.59 7.65
C LYS A 30 -14.34 -17.18 8.15
N LEU A 31 -13.08 -16.76 8.06
CA LEU A 31 -12.63 -15.43 8.45
C LEU A 31 -12.10 -14.67 7.23
N VAL A 32 -12.25 -13.36 7.25
CA VAL A 32 -11.58 -12.43 6.34
C VAL A 32 -10.82 -11.38 7.15
N PRO A 33 -9.73 -10.80 6.63
CA PRO A 33 -9.11 -9.62 7.24
C PRO A 33 -10.17 -8.53 7.46
N TYR A 34 -10.16 -7.86 8.61
CA TYR A 34 -11.22 -6.93 8.98
C TYR A 34 -11.32 -5.76 8.00
N GLU A 35 -10.19 -5.26 7.53
CA GLU A 35 -10.08 -4.25 6.47
C GLU A 35 -10.79 -4.67 5.17
N ASN A 36 -10.90 -5.97 4.88
CA ASN A 36 -11.55 -6.47 3.67
C ASN A 36 -13.07 -6.59 3.81
N SER A 37 -13.62 -6.31 5.00
CA SER A 37 -15.07 -6.42 5.25
C SER A 37 -15.91 -5.37 4.53
N ILE A 38 -15.27 -4.35 3.95
CA ILE A 38 -15.87 -3.30 3.11
C ILE A 38 -16.00 -3.70 1.65
N GLN A 39 -15.34 -4.78 1.23
CA GLN A 39 -15.27 -5.15 -0.18
C GLN A 39 -16.50 -5.97 -0.61
N PRO A 40 -16.97 -5.80 -1.87
CA PRO A 40 -16.42 -4.93 -2.91
C PRO A 40 -16.79 -3.44 -2.73
N VAL A 41 -15.90 -2.54 -3.17
CA VAL A 41 -16.15 -1.09 -3.22
C VAL A 41 -16.23 -0.61 -4.68
N PRO A 42 -17.27 0.14 -5.07
CA PRO A 42 -17.31 0.76 -6.40
C PRO A 42 -16.11 1.69 -6.61
N LEU A 43 -15.32 1.43 -7.66
CA LEU A 43 -14.17 2.26 -8.01
C LEU A 43 -14.61 3.50 -8.79
N ASN A 44 -13.96 4.64 -8.52
CA ASN A 44 -14.20 5.89 -9.24
C ASN A 44 -13.66 5.87 -10.69
N PHE A 45 -12.66 5.04 -10.95
CA PHE A 45 -11.98 4.86 -12.24
C PHE A 45 -11.31 3.48 -12.25
N GLU A 46 -10.91 3.00 -13.43
CA GLU A 46 -10.24 1.69 -13.55
C GLU A 46 -8.85 1.75 -12.90
N PRO A 47 -8.40 0.71 -12.16
CA PRO A 47 -7.10 0.68 -11.52
C PRO A 47 -5.96 1.12 -12.45
N PRO A 48 -5.27 2.23 -12.13
CA PRO A 48 -4.12 2.73 -12.87
C PRO A 48 -3.06 1.67 -13.16
N LEU A 49 -2.62 1.64 -14.43
CA LEU A 49 -1.57 0.77 -14.96
C LEU A 49 -1.88 -0.73 -14.89
N ILE A 50 -3.14 -1.13 -14.74
CA ILE A 50 -3.58 -2.54 -14.70
C ILE A 50 -3.27 -3.32 -15.99
N GLU A 51 -3.08 -2.62 -17.12
CA GLU A 51 -2.63 -3.21 -18.38
C GLU A 51 -1.21 -3.79 -18.30
N HIS A 52 -0.42 -3.35 -17.33
CA HIS A 52 0.93 -3.86 -17.07
C HIS A 52 0.96 -5.01 -16.06
N ALA A 53 -0.15 -5.30 -15.39
CA ALA A 53 -0.22 -6.38 -14.40
C ALA A 53 0.04 -7.76 -15.02
N VAL A 54 0.77 -8.61 -14.30
CA VAL A 54 1.13 -9.98 -14.72
C VAL A 54 0.30 -10.99 -13.92
N GLY A 55 -0.26 -12.03 -14.55
CA GLY A 55 -1.08 -13.03 -13.86
C GLY A 55 -2.55 -12.61 -13.68
N GLU A 56 -3.23 -13.21 -12.69
CA GLU A 56 -4.65 -12.91 -12.44
C GLU A 56 -4.80 -11.51 -11.81
N LYS A 57 -5.54 -10.62 -12.49
CA LYS A 57 -5.69 -9.17 -12.19
C LYS A 57 -6.43 -8.84 -10.88
N HIS A 58 -6.60 -9.79 -9.98
CA HIS A 58 -7.41 -9.65 -8.77
C HIS A 58 -6.74 -8.75 -7.71
N GLY A 59 -5.40 -8.75 -7.63
CA GLY A 59 -4.65 -7.92 -6.67
C GLY A 59 -4.86 -6.41 -6.87
N PHE A 60 -4.79 -5.92 -8.10
CA PHE A 60 -4.95 -4.48 -8.41
C PHE A 60 -6.29 -3.95 -7.93
N ARG A 61 -7.39 -4.63 -8.28
CA ARG A 61 -8.74 -4.21 -7.89
C ARG A 61 -8.89 -4.21 -6.38
N HIS A 62 -8.40 -5.25 -5.71
CA HIS A 62 -8.41 -5.35 -4.25
C HIS A 62 -7.75 -4.14 -3.56
N HIS A 63 -6.53 -3.76 -3.96
CA HIS A 63 -5.84 -2.60 -3.40
C HIS A 63 -6.57 -1.30 -3.70
N TRP A 64 -7.12 -1.14 -4.91
CA TRP A 64 -7.86 0.05 -5.29
C TRP A 64 -9.20 0.19 -4.58
N GLU A 65 -9.88 -0.90 -4.22
CA GLU A 65 -11.08 -0.85 -3.38
C GLU A 65 -10.78 -0.29 -2.00
N LEU A 66 -9.67 -0.73 -1.37
CA LEU A 66 -9.21 -0.19 -0.09
C LEU A 66 -8.80 1.28 -0.19
N LEU A 67 -8.03 1.66 -1.22
CA LEU A 67 -7.64 3.05 -1.48
C LEU A 67 -8.85 3.96 -1.74
N THR A 68 -9.85 3.48 -2.50
CA THR A 68 -11.08 4.21 -2.79
C THR A 68 -11.87 4.43 -1.51
N TYR A 69 -11.99 3.41 -0.67
CA TYR A 69 -12.66 3.54 0.62
C TYR A 69 -11.95 4.54 1.55
N ALA A 70 -10.62 4.45 1.64
CA ALA A 70 -9.83 5.28 2.56
C ALA A 70 -9.72 6.75 2.14
N PHE A 71 -9.63 7.02 0.83
CA PHE A 71 -9.25 8.34 0.33
C PHE A 71 -10.21 8.93 -0.71
N SER A 72 -11.04 8.10 -1.37
CA SER A 72 -11.91 8.49 -2.48
C SER A 72 -11.22 9.43 -3.47
N LEU A 73 -10.05 9.00 -3.96
CA LEU A 73 -9.21 9.84 -4.80
C LEU A 73 -9.95 10.22 -6.10
N PRO A 74 -9.70 11.44 -6.62
CA PRO A 74 -10.26 11.89 -7.88
C PRO A 74 -9.56 11.22 -9.05
N ASP A 75 -10.27 11.06 -10.18
CA ASP A 75 -9.71 10.48 -11.39
C ASP A 75 -8.44 11.23 -11.84
N PRO A 76 -7.27 10.56 -11.87
CA PRO A 76 -6.02 11.21 -12.25
C PRO A 76 -5.98 11.59 -13.73
N ALA A 77 -6.74 10.90 -14.61
CA ALA A 77 -6.81 11.22 -16.04
C ALA A 77 -7.59 12.51 -16.33
N ALA A 78 -8.40 12.99 -15.38
CA ALA A 78 -9.12 14.25 -15.48
C ALA A 78 -8.26 15.49 -15.16
N PHE A 79 -6.96 15.31 -14.88
CA PHE A 79 -6.04 16.41 -14.62
C PHE A 79 -5.76 17.24 -15.89
N PRO A 80 -5.74 18.58 -15.82
CA PRO A 80 -5.57 19.41 -17.00
C PRO A 80 -4.16 19.29 -17.60
N VAL A 81 -4.08 19.39 -18.92
CA VAL A 81 -2.80 19.56 -19.63
C VAL A 81 -2.18 20.88 -19.21
N LEU A 82 -0.89 20.86 -18.87
CA LEU A 82 -0.14 22.03 -18.44
C LEU A 82 0.66 22.59 -19.64
N PRO A 83 0.28 23.76 -20.20
CA PRO A 83 0.89 24.26 -21.44
C PRO A 83 2.36 24.66 -21.25
N GLU A 84 2.70 25.22 -20.08
CA GLU A 84 4.01 25.81 -19.79
C GLU A 84 5.02 24.82 -19.14
N LEU A 85 4.89 23.52 -19.42
CA LEU A 85 5.87 22.54 -18.96
C LEU A 85 7.18 22.66 -19.74
N THR A 86 8.27 22.96 -19.03
CA THR A 86 9.61 23.01 -19.62
C THR A 86 10.07 21.62 -20.07
N ALA A 87 11.09 21.55 -20.93
CA ALA A 87 11.69 20.28 -21.34
C ALA A 87 12.22 19.46 -20.14
N ASP A 88 12.76 20.13 -19.12
CA ASP A 88 13.21 19.47 -17.88
C ASP A 88 12.02 18.92 -17.07
N ASP A 89 10.93 19.67 -16.94
CA ASP A 89 9.73 19.21 -16.24
C ASP A 89 9.14 17.97 -16.94
N ARG A 90 9.01 18.00 -18.27
CA ARG A 90 8.55 16.85 -19.08
C ARG A 90 9.46 15.64 -18.90
N ARG A 91 10.78 15.83 -18.90
CA ARG A 91 11.76 14.75 -18.69
C ARG A 91 11.56 14.07 -17.33
N VAL A 92 11.36 14.84 -16.26
CA VAL A 92 11.13 14.31 -14.91
C VAL A 92 9.80 13.55 -14.82
N LEU A 93 8.70 14.15 -15.31
CA LEU A 93 7.38 13.51 -15.29
C LEU A 93 7.34 12.24 -16.15
N LYS A 94 8.00 12.24 -17.30
CA LYS A 94 8.15 11.04 -18.15
C LYS A 94 8.93 9.96 -17.43
N ARG A 95 10.05 10.31 -16.77
CA ARG A 95 10.86 9.33 -16.02
C ARG A 95 10.09 8.72 -14.84
N TYR A 96 9.35 9.53 -14.09
CA TYR A 96 8.45 9.07 -13.03
C TYR A 96 7.44 8.04 -13.57
N SER A 97 6.73 8.42 -14.63
CA SER A 97 5.65 7.59 -15.20
C SER A 97 6.18 6.28 -15.80
N GLN A 98 7.34 6.33 -16.48
CA GLN A 98 8.02 5.13 -16.98
C GLN A 98 8.42 4.16 -15.86
N MET A 99 8.92 4.68 -14.74
CA MET A 99 9.27 3.84 -13.59
C MET A 99 8.03 3.22 -12.95
N CYS A 100 6.92 3.96 -12.84
CA CYS A 100 5.64 3.41 -12.39
C CYS A 100 5.14 2.28 -13.30
N ARG A 101 5.19 2.45 -14.63
CA ARG A 101 4.80 1.41 -15.59
C ARG A 101 5.67 0.17 -15.49
N GLN A 102 6.98 0.36 -15.34
CA GLN A 102 7.91 -0.74 -15.12
C GLN A 102 7.56 -1.49 -13.83
N LEU A 103 7.43 -0.79 -12.71
CA LEU A 103 7.10 -1.38 -11.41
C LEU A 103 5.74 -2.09 -11.40
N ALA A 104 4.74 -1.57 -12.11
CA ALA A 104 3.42 -2.20 -12.23
C ALA A 104 3.48 -3.61 -12.85
N GLY A 105 4.52 -3.91 -13.64
CA GLY A 105 4.75 -5.23 -14.21
C GLY A 105 5.58 -6.18 -13.35
N TYR A 106 5.99 -5.80 -12.14
CA TYR A 106 6.86 -6.64 -11.31
C TYR A 106 6.04 -7.73 -10.62
N SER A 107 6.53 -8.96 -10.68
CA SER A 107 5.81 -10.12 -10.13
C SER A 107 5.56 -10.00 -8.63
N ALA A 108 6.46 -9.38 -7.86
CA ALA A 108 6.28 -9.23 -6.41
C ALA A 108 5.02 -8.43 -6.02
N LEU A 109 4.53 -7.54 -6.91
CA LEU A 109 3.30 -6.76 -6.70
C LEU A 109 2.04 -7.45 -7.26
N ASN A 110 2.23 -8.49 -8.06
CA ASN A 110 1.18 -9.10 -8.87
C ASN A 110 0.87 -10.55 -8.48
N GLU A 111 1.88 -11.30 -8.03
CA GLU A 111 1.71 -12.65 -7.53
C GLU A 111 0.91 -12.62 -6.23
N GLU A 112 0.09 -13.65 -6.03
CA GLU A 112 -0.65 -13.83 -4.78
C GLU A 112 0.37 -14.01 -3.65
N SER A 113 0.62 -12.95 -2.89
CA SER A 113 1.38 -12.98 -1.65
C SER A 113 0.41 -12.87 -0.48
N GLY A 114 0.73 -13.54 0.61
CA GLY A 114 -0.22 -13.66 1.71
C GLY A 114 0.34 -14.38 2.90
N MET A 115 -0.18 -14.02 4.07
CA MET A 115 0.09 -14.71 5.32
C MET A 115 -1.16 -15.48 5.71
N TYR A 116 -1.04 -16.80 5.81
CA TYR A 116 -2.15 -17.71 6.07
C TYR A 116 -2.00 -18.29 7.47
N PHE A 117 -3.09 -18.24 8.23
CA PHE A 117 -3.19 -18.85 9.55
C PHE A 117 -4.08 -20.09 9.45
N SER A 118 -3.59 -21.24 9.89
CA SER A 118 -4.39 -22.45 10.00
C SER A 118 -4.21 -23.09 11.37
N HIS A 119 -5.30 -23.63 11.92
CA HIS A 119 -5.27 -24.36 13.19
C HIS A 119 -6.26 -25.51 13.09
N LYS A 120 -5.75 -26.74 13.21
CA LYS A 120 -6.54 -27.98 13.17
C LYS A 120 -6.81 -28.45 14.60
N HIS A 121 -7.94 -29.13 14.80
CA HIS A 121 -8.30 -29.66 16.12
C HIS A 121 -7.19 -30.56 16.68
N GLY A 122 -6.64 -30.21 17.85
CA GLY A 122 -5.57 -30.95 18.52
C GLY A 122 -4.17 -30.81 17.89
N GLY A 123 -4.00 -29.91 16.92
CA GLY A 123 -2.69 -29.58 16.32
C GLY A 123 -2.20 -28.19 16.72
N GLU A 124 -0.93 -27.92 16.48
CA GLU A 124 -0.36 -26.59 16.70
C GLU A 124 -0.83 -25.59 15.64
N PRO A 125 -0.96 -24.28 15.97
CA PRO A 125 -1.19 -23.24 14.99
C PRO A 125 -0.04 -23.15 13.97
N GLU A 126 -0.39 -23.08 12.70
CA GLU A 126 0.57 -22.93 11.60
C GLU A 126 0.37 -21.56 10.94
N ILE A 127 1.46 -20.79 10.83
CA ILE A 127 1.51 -19.56 10.04
C ILE A 127 2.40 -19.82 8.83
N THR A 128 1.82 -19.71 7.64
CA THR A 128 2.59 -19.82 6.39
C THR A 128 2.62 -18.47 5.68
N LEU A 129 3.77 -18.17 5.08
CA LEU A 129 3.97 -16.98 4.27
C LEU A 129 4.21 -17.39 2.83
N LYS A 130 3.32 -16.95 1.93
CA LYS A 130 3.59 -16.91 0.50
C LYS A 130 4.24 -15.56 0.19
N PHE A 131 5.56 -15.58 -0.03
CA PHE A 131 6.37 -14.40 -0.30
C PHE A 131 7.01 -14.48 -1.69
N PRO A 132 7.23 -13.34 -2.36
CA PRO A 132 8.02 -13.30 -3.59
C PRO A 132 9.43 -13.88 -3.39
N SER A 133 10.06 -14.35 -4.47
CA SER A 133 11.46 -14.76 -4.40
C SER A 133 12.36 -13.59 -3.96
N PRO A 134 13.54 -13.85 -3.37
CA PRO A 134 14.47 -12.79 -2.99
C PRO A 134 14.84 -11.87 -4.16
N GLU A 135 14.99 -12.42 -5.37
CA GLU A 135 15.24 -11.64 -6.59
C GLU A 135 14.06 -10.72 -6.93
N ALA A 136 12.83 -11.26 -6.91
CA ALA A 136 11.63 -10.49 -7.21
C ALA A 136 11.40 -9.37 -6.18
N PHE A 137 11.57 -9.67 -4.89
CA PHE A 137 11.47 -8.68 -3.82
C PHE A 137 12.57 -7.62 -3.93
N GLY A 138 13.83 -8.02 -4.09
CA GLY A 138 14.97 -7.10 -4.23
C GLY A 138 14.83 -6.15 -5.42
N GLY A 139 14.48 -6.69 -6.59
CA GLY A 139 14.21 -5.88 -7.78
C GLY A 139 13.09 -4.86 -7.55
N THR A 140 11.99 -5.30 -6.92
CA THR A 140 10.84 -4.45 -6.58
C THR A 140 11.24 -3.34 -5.62
N SER A 141 11.98 -3.66 -4.56
CA SER A 141 12.45 -2.68 -3.57
C SER A 141 13.34 -1.62 -4.20
N VAL A 142 14.25 -1.99 -5.11
CA VAL A 142 15.11 -1.02 -5.83
C VAL A 142 14.28 -0.11 -6.74
N ALA A 143 13.36 -0.65 -7.53
CA ALA A 143 12.50 0.14 -8.41
C ALA A 143 11.56 1.07 -7.60
N PHE A 144 10.96 0.54 -6.53
CA PHE A 144 10.15 1.30 -5.59
C PHE A 144 10.93 2.44 -4.94
N ARG A 145 12.19 2.21 -4.51
CA ARG A 145 13.05 3.25 -3.94
C ARG A 145 13.20 4.45 -4.87
N GLN A 146 13.30 4.24 -6.18
CA GLN A 146 13.42 5.36 -7.14
C GLN A 146 12.18 6.27 -7.18
N LEU A 147 11.00 5.71 -6.89
CA LEU A 147 9.74 6.46 -6.80
C LEU A 147 9.54 7.08 -5.41
N HIS A 148 10.01 6.39 -4.38
CA HIS A 148 9.72 6.68 -2.99
C HIS A 148 10.73 7.63 -2.33
N SER A 149 12.02 7.52 -2.68
CA SER A 149 13.10 8.33 -2.10
C SER A 149 12.94 9.80 -2.48
N GLY A 150 13.31 10.74 -1.60
CA GLY A 150 13.33 12.16 -1.96
C GLY A 150 14.44 12.55 -2.95
N GLU A 151 15.41 11.65 -3.16
CA GLU A 151 16.69 11.93 -3.79
C GLU A 151 16.77 11.51 -5.25
N ASP A 152 15.89 10.61 -5.70
CA ASP A 152 15.90 10.08 -7.05
C ASP A 152 15.16 10.99 -8.05
N SER A 153 15.62 11.01 -9.30
CA SER A 153 15.02 11.85 -10.35
C SER A 153 13.58 11.46 -10.68
N ALA A 154 13.24 10.19 -10.46
CA ALA A 154 11.94 9.59 -10.70
C ALA A 154 11.03 9.65 -9.46
N SER A 155 11.33 10.48 -8.46
CA SER A 155 10.58 10.45 -7.20
C SER A 155 9.24 11.16 -7.24
N PHE A 156 8.31 10.70 -6.42
CA PHE A 156 7.01 11.33 -6.21
C PHE A 156 7.16 12.82 -5.84
N ASP A 157 8.06 13.13 -4.90
CA ASP A 157 8.22 14.50 -4.42
C ASP A 157 8.75 15.44 -5.51
N ARG A 158 9.62 14.95 -6.41
CA ARG A 158 10.06 15.71 -7.59
C ARG A 158 8.94 15.87 -8.61
N ALA A 159 8.24 14.80 -8.96
CA ALA A 159 7.11 14.86 -9.90
C ALA A 159 6.03 15.84 -9.41
N LYS A 160 5.61 15.71 -8.15
CA LYS A 160 4.69 16.63 -7.47
C LYS A 160 5.22 18.06 -7.49
N GLY A 161 6.50 18.27 -7.19
CA GLY A 161 7.13 19.59 -7.21
C GLY A 161 7.05 20.25 -8.59
N ARG A 162 7.31 19.51 -9.66
CA ARG A 162 7.20 20.03 -11.04
C ARG A 162 5.76 20.34 -11.43
N LEU A 163 4.83 19.46 -11.10
CA LEU A 163 3.40 19.70 -11.33
C LEU A 163 2.92 20.95 -10.59
N MET A 164 3.22 21.08 -9.29
CA MET A 164 2.82 22.24 -8.50
C MET A 164 3.46 23.54 -9.00
N LYS A 165 4.68 23.49 -9.52
CA LYS A 165 5.32 24.67 -10.15
C LYS A 165 4.56 25.09 -11.41
N ALA A 166 4.22 24.15 -12.29
CA ALA A 166 3.52 24.44 -13.53
C ALA A 166 2.05 24.84 -13.31
N VAL A 167 1.36 24.25 -12.33
CA VAL A 167 -0.01 24.63 -11.94
C VAL A 167 -0.12 26.11 -11.54
N LYS A 168 0.93 26.70 -10.95
CA LYS A 168 0.95 28.13 -10.59
C LYS A 168 0.91 29.08 -11.79
N LEU A 169 1.14 28.57 -13.00
CA LEU A 169 1.11 29.34 -14.23
C LEU A 169 -0.27 29.30 -14.93
N LEU A 170 -1.21 28.48 -14.42
CA LEU A 170 -2.56 28.41 -14.94
C LEU A 170 -3.39 29.64 -14.56
N PRO A 171 -4.46 29.95 -15.31
CA PRO A 171 -5.48 30.91 -14.88
C PRO A 171 -6.06 30.53 -13.50
N ALA A 172 -6.42 31.53 -12.69
CA ALA A 172 -6.82 31.34 -11.29
C ALA A 172 -7.93 30.29 -11.09
N ALA A 173 -8.90 30.23 -12.00
CA ALA A 173 -10.00 29.26 -11.94
C ALA A 173 -9.55 27.81 -12.13
N GLU A 174 -8.56 27.56 -12.99
CA GLU A 174 -8.00 26.23 -13.26
C GLU A 174 -6.94 25.85 -12.23
N GLN A 175 -6.17 26.84 -11.77
CA GLN A 175 -5.13 26.70 -10.77
C GLN A 175 -5.66 26.09 -9.46
N ASP A 176 -6.80 26.59 -8.94
CA ASP A 176 -7.39 26.10 -7.70
C ASP A 176 -7.80 24.63 -7.81
N LYS A 177 -8.48 24.27 -8.91
CA LYS A 177 -8.89 22.88 -9.18
C LYS A 177 -7.69 21.94 -9.28
N ALA A 178 -6.68 22.31 -10.06
CA ALA A 178 -5.47 21.50 -10.24
C ALA A 178 -4.66 21.37 -8.94
N THR A 179 -4.55 22.45 -8.17
CA THR A 179 -3.89 22.45 -6.85
C THR A 179 -4.58 21.50 -5.89
N LYS A 180 -5.92 21.53 -5.82
CA LYS A 180 -6.71 20.63 -4.97
C LYS A 180 -6.54 19.17 -5.36
N LEU A 181 -6.48 18.86 -6.66
CA LEU A 181 -6.21 17.51 -7.14
C LEU A 181 -4.85 17.02 -6.64
N VAL A 182 -3.76 17.73 -6.93
CA VAL A 182 -2.40 17.32 -6.50
C VAL A 182 -2.30 17.21 -4.98
N ALA A 183 -2.95 18.11 -4.24
CA ALA A 183 -2.95 18.09 -2.77
C ALA A 183 -3.64 16.85 -2.19
N GLN A 184 -4.73 16.37 -2.80
CA GLN A 184 -5.42 15.15 -2.35
C GLN A 184 -4.52 13.91 -2.47
N TRP A 185 -3.85 13.74 -3.61
CA TRP A 185 -2.89 12.66 -3.82
C TRP A 185 -1.69 12.75 -2.86
N ALA A 186 -1.17 13.96 -2.64
CA ALA A 186 -0.09 14.19 -1.67
C ALA A 186 -0.52 13.87 -0.24
N LYS A 187 -1.76 14.19 0.14
CA LYS A 187 -2.34 13.85 1.45
C LYS A 187 -2.47 12.34 1.62
N ALA A 188 -2.96 11.63 0.61
CA ALA A 188 -3.04 10.17 0.64
C ALA A 188 -1.66 9.53 0.78
N ARG A 189 -0.64 10.02 0.05
CA ARG A 189 0.76 9.58 0.27
C ARG A 189 1.17 9.82 1.72
N GLY A 190 0.96 11.04 2.22
CA GLY A 190 1.33 11.41 3.59
C GLY A 190 0.70 10.50 4.64
N ALA A 191 -0.53 10.04 4.43
CA ALA A 191 -1.15 9.04 5.30
C ALA A 191 -0.47 7.67 5.17
N LEU A 192 -0.28 7.18 3.94
CA LEU A 192 0.26 5.84 3.66
C LEU A 192 1.72 5.63 4.05
N ILE A 193 2.54 6.68 4.10
CA ILE A 193 3.92 6.54 4.60
C ILE A 193 3.96 6.44 6.13
N ASN A 194 2.94 6.95 6.83
CA ASN A 194 2.90 6.98 8.29
C ASN A 194 2.08 5.84 8.90
N ARG A 195 1.11 5.29 8.16
CA ARG A 195 0.18 4.28 8.65
C ARG A 195 -0.19 3.30 7.54
N MET A 196 -0.30 2.01 7.87
CA MET A 196 -0.72 0.98 6.91
C MET A 196 -2.15 1.26 6.40
N LEU A 197 -2.39 1.03 5.11
CA LEU A 197 -3.72 1.21 4.51
C LEU A 197 -4.78 0.38 5.24
N GLN A 198 -4.42 -0.85 5.61
CA GLN A 198 -5.25 -1.77 6.37
C GLN A 198 -5.68 -1.16 7.72
N THR A 199 -4.77 -0.51 8.44
CA THR A 199 -5.08 0.17 9.71
C THR A 199 -6.04 1.34 9.49
N ILE A 200 -5.80 2.16 8.46
CA ILE A 200 -6.67 3.29 8.11
C ILE A 200 -8.09 2.80 7.83
N VAL A 201 -8.24 1.76 7.01
CA VAL A 201 -9.56 1.18 6.70
C VAL A 201 -10.21 0.57 7.94
N CYS A 202 -9.46 -0.18 8.75
CA CYS A 202 -9.99 -0.76 9.99
C CYS A 202 -10.58 0.30 10.92
N GLU A 203 -9.87 1.43 11.12
CA GLU A 203 -10.35 2.53 11.94
C GLU A 203 -11.62 3.19 11.39
N MET A 204 -11.70 3.36 10.07
CA MET A 204 -12.88 3.95 9.44
C MET A 204 -14.13 3.06 9.56
N VAL A 205 -13.94 1.73 9.60
CA VAL A 205 -15.01 0.73 9.69
C VAL A 205 -15.37 0.39 11.13
N ALA A 206 -14.47 0.67 12.08
CA ALA A 206 -14.65 0.30 13.46
C ALA A 206 -15.91 0.92 14.06
N PRO A 207 -16.76 0.13 14.76
CA PRO A 207 -17.86 0.71 15.51
C PRO A 207 -17.30 1.58 16.66
N PRO A 208 -18.07 2.58 17.14
CA PRO A 208 -17.67 3.36 18.30
C PRO A 208 -17.39 2.42 19.48
N VAL A 209 -16.20 2.56 20.08
CA VAL A 209 -15.84 1.79 21.27
C VAL A 209 -16.40 2.52 22.50
N PRO A 210 -17.17 1.84 23.36
CA PRO A 210 -17.64 2.41 24.63
C PRO A 210 -16.47 2.94 25.48
N PRO A 211 -16.63 4.06 26.22
CA PRO A 211 -15.54 4.67 26.98
C PRO A 211 -14.92 3.77 28.05
N ASP A 212 -15.64 2.74 28.49
CA ASP A 212 -15.25 1.76 29.49
C ASP A 212 -14.52 0.55 28.90
N ARG A 213 -14.27 0.53 27.58
CA ARG A 213 -13.61 -0.57 26.88
C ARG A 213 -12.33 -0.13 26.19
N GLU A 214 -11.32 -0.97 26.29
CA GLU A 214 -10.09 -0.82 25.52
C GLU A 214 -10.37 -1.06 24.03
N VAL A 215 -9.83 -0.19 23.18
CA VAL A 215 -9.90 -0.35 21.72
C VAL A 215 -8.97 -1.52 21.36
N PRO A 216 -9.46 -2.59 20.70
CA PRO A 216 -8.59 -3.66 20.25
C PRO A 216 -7.60 -3.10 19.21
N PRO A 217 -6.37 -3.63 19.13
CA PRO A 217 -5.42 -3.18 18.12
C PRO A 217 -5.99 -3.48 16.73
N PHE A 218 -6.11 -2.44 15.91
CA PHE A 218 -6.45 -2.61 14.50
C PHE A 218 -5.32 -3.33 13.76
N SER A 219 -5.65 -3.99 12.65
CA SER A 219 -4.66 -4.66 11.80
C SER A 219 -3.49 -3.72 11.52
N TYR A 220 -2.28 -4.17 11.85
CA TYR A 220 -1.01 -3.46 11.65
C TYR A 220 -0.86 -2.11 12.36
N ALA A 221 -1.60 -1.86 13.45
CA ALA A 221 -1.52 -0.59 14.17
C ALA A 221 -0.12 -0.31 14.78
N ASN A 222 0.69 -1.35 15.01
CA ASN A 222 2.09 -1.25 15.43
C ASN A 222 3.09 -0.96 14.29
N ILE A 223 2.64 -0.94 13.03
CA ILE A 223 3.52 -0.75 11.87
C ILE A 223 3.53 0.71 11.42
N ASN A 224 4.72 1.31 11.40
CA ASN A 224 5.00 2.53 10.62
C ASN A 224 5.60 2.13 9.25
N PRO A 225 4.89 2.34 8.12
CA PRO A 225 5.33 1.92 6.80
C PRO A 225 6.70 2.50 6.40
N GLN A 226 6.90 3.81 6.60
CA GLN A 226 8.17 4.47 6.24
C GLN A 226 9.34 3.85 6.99
N LYS A 227 9.21 3.68 8.31
CA LYS A 227 10.26 3.08 9.13
C LYS A 227 10.53 1.65 8.70
N LEU A 228 9.49 0.84 8.53
CA LEU A 228 9.63 -0.57 8.15
C LEU A 228 10.30 -0.74 6.78
N ILE A 229 9.92 0.08 5.79
CA ILE A 229 10.54 0.07 4.47
C ILE A 229 12.02 0.44 4.55
N LEU A 230 12.40 1.43 5.35
CA LEU A 230 13.80 1.80 5.56
C LEU A 230 14.58 0.64 6.20
N THR A 231 14.04 0.04 7.26
CA THR A 231 14.68 -1.09 7.94
C THR A 231 14.94 -2.26 6.98
N PHE A 232 13.99 -2.64 6.13
CA PHE A 232 14.21 -3.71 5.15
C PHE A 232 15.17 -3.31 4.02
N ASN A 233 15.05 -2.08 3.50
CA ASN A 233 15.91 -1.61 2.41
C ASN A 233 17.39 -1.47 2.83
N TYR A 234 17.63 -1.03 4.07
CA TYR A 234 18.96 -0.74 4.62
C TYR A 234 19.50 -1.82 5.58
N GLY A 235 18.71 -2.86 5.88
CA GLY A 235 19.12 -4.00 6.69
C GLY A 235 19.24 -5.32 5.92
N ASP A 236 18.70 -5.42 4.69
CA ASP A 236 18.69 -6.70 3.95
C ASP A 236 18.75 -6.53 2.41
N THR A 237 18.09 -5.50 1.86
CA THR A 237 17.69 -5.58 0.45
C THR A 237 18.52 -4.73 -0.53
N ILE A 238 18.99 -3.53 -0.14
CA ILE A 238 19.60 -2.57 -1.08
C ILE A 238 20.98 -2.10 -0.59
N HIS A 239 21.04 -1.62 0.64
CA HIS A 239 22.26 -1.17 1.30
C HIS A 239 22.30 -1.76 2.71
N PHE A 240 23.47 -1.79 3.33
CA PHE A 240 23.66 -2.35 4.66
C PHE A 240 24.10 -1.25 5.62
N SER A 241 23.37 -1.07 6.71
CA SER A 241 23.73 -0.18 7.82
C SER A 241 23.57 -0.93 9.13
N GLU A 242 24.55 -0.79 10.03
CA GLU A 242 24.61 -1.55 11.28
C GLU A 242 23.33 -1.37 12.13
N ASP A 243 22.80 -0.15 12.19
CA ASP A 243 21.58 0.15 12.95
C ASP A 243 20.34 -0.58 12.38
N GLU A 244 20.15 -0.58 11.07
CA GLU A 244 18.99 -1.23 10.45
C GLU A 244 19.13 -2.75 10.38
N GLU A 245 20.35 -3.29 10.31
CA GLU A 245 20.59 -4.73 10.48
C GLU A 245 20.20 -5.21 11.88
N ALA A 246 20.59 -4.45 12.92
CA ALA A 246 20.22 -4.77 14.30
C ALA A 246 18.71 -4.67 14.52
N ASN A 247 18.07 -3.62 13.99
CA ASN A 247 16.62 -3.47 14.02
C ASN A 247 15.92 -4.65 13.31
N LEU A 248 16.38 -5.01 12.12
CA LEU A 248 15.79 -6.09 11.34
C LEU A 248 15.94 -7.44 12.03
N SER A 249 17.12 -7.74 12.58
CA SER A 249 17.36 -8.96 13.35
C SER A 249 16.37 -9.12 14.50
N THR A 250 16.09 -8.02 15.22
CA THR A 250 15.07 -7.99 16.29
C THR A 250 13.66 -8.27 15.75
N LEU A 251 13.28 -7.67 14.62
CA LEU A 251 11.97 -7.90 14.00
C LEU A 251 11.80 -9.35 13.50
N LEU A 252 12.89 -10.01 13.11
CA LEU A 252 12.86 -11.35 12.52
C LEU A 252 13.24 -12.46 13.50
N GLU A 253 13.33 -12.16 14.80
CA GLU A 253 13.83 -13.07 15.84
C GLU A 253 13.06 -14.40 15.90
N THR A 254 11.73 -14.35 15.73
CA THR A 254 10.87 -15.54 15.67
C THR A 254 10.32 -15.73 14.26
N GLU A 255 10.08 -16.99 13.86
CA GLU A 255 9.53 -17.31 12.54
C GLU A 255 8.17 -16.61 12.28
N GLN A 256 7.35 -16.50 13.33
CA GLN A 256 6.05 -15.86 13.30
C GLN A 256 6.17 -14.35 13.09
N ASN A 257 7.10 -13.69 13.80
CA ASN A 257 7.41 -12.28 13.60
C ASN A 257 8.00 -12.05 12.20
N ALA A 258 8.88 -12.93 11.74
CA ALA A 258 9.43 -12.86 10.40
C ALA A 258 8.35 -12.92 9.32
N CYS A 259 7.37 -13.82 9.45
CA CYS A 259 6.22 -13.88 8.55
C CYS A 259 5.41 -12.57 8.56
N TYR A 260 5.13 -12.04 9.75
CA TYR A 260 4.36 -10.83 9.93
C TYR A 260 5.04 -9.59 9.34
N TYR A 261 6.31 -9.34 9.66
CA TYR A 261 7.02 -8.14 9.21
C TYR A 261 7.38 -8.20 7.71
N LYS A 262 7.72 -9.38 7.17
CA LYS A 262 7.92 -9.56 5.72
C LYS A 262 6.63 -9.27 4.94
N HIS A 263 5.51 -9.85 5.37
CA HIS A 263 4.21 -9.55 4.77
C HIS A 263 3.86 -8.06 4.87
N SER A 264 4.14 -7.44 6.02
CA SER A 264 3.83 -6.03 6.29
C SER A 264 4.62 -5.09 5.39
N VAL A 265 5.92 -5.33 5.18
CA VAL A 265 6.74 -4.48 4.30
C VAL A 265 6.31 -4.61 2.84
N LEU A 266 6.01 -5.83 2.38
CA LEU A 266 5.49 -6.04 1.02
C LEU A 266 4.14 -5.36 0.82
N SER A 267 3.25 -5.47 1.80
CA SER A 267 1.95 -4.77 1.78
C SER A 267 2.11 -3.25 1.73
N ALA A 268 3.06 -2.69 2.51
CA ALA A 268 3.36 -1.26 2.50
C ALA A 268 3.86 -0.78 1.13
N ILE A 269 4.85 -1.49 0.57
CA ILE A 269 5.41 -1.21 -0.77
C ILE A 269 4.30 -1.30 -1.83
N THR A 270 3.47 -2.34 -1.79
CA THR A 270 2.39 -2.56 -2.75
C THR A 270 1.36 -1.44 -2.72
N ASN A 271 0.86 -1.09 -1.53
CA ASN A 271 -0.14 -0.02 -1.38
C ASN A 271 0.39 1.36 -1.82
N LEU A 272 1.65 1.68 -1.46
CA LEU A 272 2.29 2.93 -1.92
C LEU A 272 2.56 2.91 -3.43
N SER A 273 2.96 1.78 -4.00
CA SER A 273 3.15 1.62 -5.45
C SER A 273 1.87 1.88 -6.22
N HIS A 274 0.73 1.34 -5.78
CA HIS A 274 -0.57 1.62 -6.39
C HIS A 274 -0.93 3.11 -6.35
N LEU A 275 -0.67 3.80 -5.24
CA LEU A 275 -0.84 5.26 -5.20
C LEU A 275 0.05 5.96 -6.24
N TYR A 276 1.30 5.52 -6.39
CA TYR A 276 2.22 6.08 -7.38
C TYR A 276 1.80 5.79 -8.82
N PHE A 277 1.17 4.65 -9.09
CA PHE A 277 0.60 4.34 -10.40
C PHE A 277 -0.52 5.32 -10.76
N GLY A 278 -1.40 5.63 -9.81
CA GLY A 278 -2.42 6.66 -10.02
C GLY A 278 -1.84 8.06 -10.23
N PHE A 279 -0.80 8.43 -9.46
CA PHE A 279 -0.12 9.70 -9.67
C PHE A 279 0.65 9.78 -10.99
N ALA A 280 1.07 8.63 -11.56
CA ALA A 280 1.68 8.59 -12.88
C ALA A 280 0.69 8.99 -13.99
N LEU A 281 -0.56 8.52 -13.92
CA LEU A 281 -1.60 8.96 -14.85
C LEU A 281 -1.86 10.47 -14.75
N LEU A 282 -1.77 11.04 -13.55
CA LEU A 282 -1.88 12.49 -13.34
C LEU A 282 -0.71 13.22 -14.03
N ALA A 283 0.52 12.71 -13.87
CA ALA A 283 1.71 13.26 -14.53
C ALA A 283 1.63 13.15 -16.06
N GLU A 284 1.07 12.06 -16.59
CA GLU A 284 0.84 11.85 -18.01
C GLU A 284 -0.22 12.80 -18.58
N ALA A 285 -1.36 12.93 -17.90
CA ALA A 285 -2.41 13.88 -18.25
C ALA A 285 -1.88 15.32 -18.30
N ALA A 286 -1.05 15.70 -17.32
CA ALA A 286 -0.40 17.02 -17.30
C ALA A 286 0.50 17.29 -18.52
N MET A 287 1.18 16.26 -19.06
CA MET A 287 2.04 16.41 -20.23
C MET A 287 1.26 16.50 -21.55
N GLY A 288 0.02 16.01 -21.57
CA GLY A 288 -0.79 15.88 -22.79
C GLY A 288 -0.36 14.71 -23.68
N PRO A 289 -1.02 14.50 -24.82
CA PRO A 289 -0.66 13.46 -25.78
C PRO A 289 0.80 13.63 -26.21
N SER A 290 1.55 12.53 -26.25
CA SER A 290 2.87 12.54 -26.87
C SER A 290 2.68 12.75 -28.38
N VAL A 291 3.10 13.92 -28.89
CA VAL A 291 3.25 14.14 -30.35
C VAL A 291 4.45 13.36 -30.85
#